data_AF-A0A7C6CDA1-F1
#
_entry.id   AF-A0A7C6CDA1-F1
#
_cell.length_a   1.000
_cell.length_b   1.000
_cell.length_c   1.000
_cell.angle_alpha   90.00
_cell.angle_beta   90.00
_cell.angle_gamma   90.00
#
_symmetry.space_group_name_H-M   'P 1'
#
loop_
_entity.id
_entity.type
_entity.pdbx_description
1 polymer ?
#
loop_
_entity_poly.entity_id
_entity_poly.type
_entity_poly.pdbx_seq_one_letter_code
_entity_poly.pdbx_strand_id
1 'polypeptide(L)'
;MKEIDSEMFFKSELASDSIEFDWLNEIEFACPYIDNIVRNPKLALVTETDVVKIEKAKKVSVDSVKDLSKNTHYIEKVDPLTNEVQPSKILISRREETFNTYENRFIYTLITDLSRFLMKKEKMLEKFEVTNDKVLEYAASTNNGTEKINIELKISSKELPKGANNKSFSKEIESIKARLKKIRSYFSGWARSEFITSLERDRATFVRPPIKKTNVILKNPNFQIAMKLWTFLQNYDNKDKDGSKNSLDSEGNDMLRGVLDDAFLMDYFVLDSITSSKKEQKEKLHKYTLIMIKNQIQRAISFLLKSGIEISDEEIFSLISNEIKNERTKRTVDSSDVKKKFKSAMEEYLEKTQDYM
;
A
#
# COMPACT_ATOMS: atom_id res chain seq x y z
N MET A 1 -4.68 -24.29 38.85
CA MET A 1 -5.09 -23.74 37.55
C MET A 1 -5.27 -24.89 36.58
N LYS A 2 -6.45 -24.97 35.94
CA LYS A 2 -6.66 -25.80 34.76
C LYS A 2 -5.88 -25.22 33.57
N GLU A 3 -5.82 -25.96 32.46
CA GLU A 3 -5.29 -25.48 31.18
C GLU A 3 -5.81 -24.08 30.85
N ILE A 4 -4.91 -23.24 30.35
CA ILE A 4 -5.23 -21.91 29.80
C ILE A 4 -5.73 -22.15 28.37
N ASP A 5 -6.92 -21.64 28.07
CA ASP A 5 -7.46 -21.63 26.72
C ASP A 5 -7.19 -20.24 26.13
N SER A 6 -6.33 -20.17 25.10
CA SER A 6 -5.85 -18.91 24.54
C SER A 6 -5.79 -18.88 23.02
N GLU A 7 -6.16 -17.73 22.49
CA GLU A 7 -6.12 -17.40 21.07
C GLU A 7 -5.22 -16.17 20.86
N MET A 8 -4.39 -16.23 19.83
CA MET A 8 -3.49 -15.14 19.44
C MET A 8 -3.70 -14.85 17.96
N PHE A 9 -3.76 -13.56 17.63
CA PHE A 9 -3.81 -13.08 16.26
C PHE A 9 -2.73 -12.01 16.07
N PHE A 10 -1.92 -12.19 15.01
CA PHE A 10 -0.88 -11.25 14.65
C PHE A 10 -1.06 -10.78 13.21
N LYS A 11 -1.13 -9.46 13.05
CA LYS A 11 -1.11 -8.81 11.76
C LYS A 11 0.07 -7.85 11.69
N SER A 12 0.95 -8.09 10.71
CA SER A 12 1.99 -7.15 10.32
C SER A 12 1.91 -6.92 8.82
N GLU A 13 1.53 -5.71 8.45
CA GLU A 13 1.76 -5.20 7.10
C GLU A 13 3.22 -4.74 7.06
N LEU A 14 4.14 -5.69 6.79
CA LEU A 14 5.53 -5.32 6.56
C LEU A 14 5.57 -4.51 5.28
N ALA A 15 5.92 -3.23 5.40
CA ALA A 15 6.39 -2.46 4.27
C ALA A 15 7.58 -3.23 3.69
N SER A 16 7.38 -3.89 2.54
CA SER A 16 8.50 -4.46 1.81
C SER A 16 9.49 -3.33 1.59
N ASP A 17 10.72 -3.49 2.08
CA ASP A 17 11.87 -2.60 1.89
C ASP A 17 12.28 -2.43 0.40
N SER A 18 11.37 -2.70 -0.53
CA SER A 18 11.59 -2.73 -1.96
C SER A 18 10.33 -2.32 -2.72
N ILE A 19 9.76 -1.14 -2.41
CA ILE A 19 8.94 -0.45 -3.43
C ILE A 19 9.90 -0.06 -4.55
N GLU A 20 10.03 -0.93 -5.55
CA GLU A 20 10.79 -0.66 -6.75
C GLU A 20 10.12 0.50 -7.50
N PHE A 21 10.75 1.68 -7.46
CA PHE A 21 10.32 2.86 -8.21
C PHE A 21 10.71 2.81 -9.70
N ASP A 22 11.03 1.62 -10.22
CA ASP A 22 11.37 1.41 -11.63
C ASP A 22 10.25 1.86 -12.58
N TRP A 23 9.00 1.70 -12.13
CA TRP A 23 7.83 2.20 -12.87
C TRP A 23 7.86 3.73 -13.03
N LEU A 24 8.39 4.46 -12.05
CA LEU A 24 8.49 5.93 -12.11
C LEU A 24 9.52 6.34 -13.15
N ASN A 25 10.66 5.64 -13.21
CA ASN A 25 11.72 5.88 -14.19
C ASN A 25 11.24 5.62 -15.62
N GLU A 26 10.59 4.48 -15.86
CA GLU A 26 10.09 4.12 -17.20
C GLU A 26 8.97 5.05 -17.67
N ILE A 27 8.04 5.46 -16.78
CA ILE A 27 6.99 6.42 -17.15
C ILE A 27 7.59 7.80 -17.44
N GLU A 28 8.47 8.31 -16.57
CA GLU A 28 9.10 9.63 -16.77
C GLU A 28 9.89 9.68 -18.08
N PHE A 29 10.64 8.61 -18.39
CA PHE A 29 11.36 8.48 -19.65
C PHE A 29 10.44 8.48 -20.87
N ALA A 30 9.29 7.82 -20.79
CA ALA A 30 8.36 7.71 -21.91
C ALA A 30 7.48 8.96 -22.12
N CYS A 31 7.28 9.80 -21.08
CA CYS A 31 6.40 10.97 -21.14
C CYS A 31 6.69 11.92 -22.32
N PRO A 32 7.94 12.35 -22.59
CA PRO A 32 8.23 13.25 -23.72
C PRO A 32 7.88 12.65 -25.09
N TYR A 33 8.06 11.34 -25.25
CA TYR A 33 7.75 10.64 -26.51
C TYR A 33 6.24 10.56 -26.75
N ILE A 34 5.47 10.32 -25.68
CA ILE A 34 4.00 10.34 -25.75
C ILE A 34 3.52 11.77 -26.02
N ASP A 35 4.10 12.77 -25.36
CA ASP A 35 3.76 14.18 -25.57
C ASP A 35 3.96 14.60 -27.04
N ASN A 36 5.05 14.16 -27.67
CA ASN A 36 5.30 14.40 -29.08
C ASN A 36 4.22 13.81 -30.01
N ILE A 37 3.64 12.65 -29.65
CA ILE A 37 2.55 12.04 -30.42
C ILE A 37 1.24 12.79 -30.19
N VAL A 38 0.95 13.16 -28.93
CA VAL A 38 -0.28 13.88 -28.57
C VAL A 38 -0.32 15.27 -29.20
N ARG A 39 0.83 15.94 -29.34
CA ARG A 39 0.94 17.23 -30.04
C ARG A 39 0.82 17.11 -31.55
N ASN A 40 1.28 15.99 -32.12
CA ASN A 40 1.26 15.75 -33.56
C ASN A 40 0.50 14.45 -33.89
N PRO A 41 -0.81 14.39 -33.59
CA PRO A 41 -1.61 13.21 -33.84
C PRO A 41 -1.82 13.01 -35.34
N LYS A 42 -2.02 11.75 -35.76
CA LYS A 42 -2.30 11.47 -37.17
C LYS A 42 -3.73 11.84 -37.52
N LEU A 43 -3.91 12.60 -38.58
CA LEU A 43 -5.22 12.89 -39.17
C LEU A 43 -5.55 11.84 -40.23
N ALA A 44 -6.78 11.35 -40.22
CA ALA A 44 -7.34 10.58 -41.32
C ALA A 44 -8.50 11.36 -41.93
N LEU A 45 -8.64 11.26 -43.26
CA LEU A 45 -9.76 11.84 -43.99
C LEU A 45 -10.87 10.80 -44.07
N VAL A 46 -12.02 11.10 -43.48
CA VAL A 46 -13.24 10.29 -43.57
C VAL A 46 -14.28 11.05 -44.38
N THR A 47 -15.00 10.32 -45.23
CA THR A 47 -16.10 10.88 -46.01
C THR A 47 -17.41 10.57 -45.30
N GLU A 48 -18.02 11.56 -44.68
CA GLU A 48 -19.35 11.43 -44.09
C GLU A 48 -20.42 11.76 -45.13
N THR A 49 -21.46 10.94 -45.19
CA THR A 49 -22.58 11.14 -46.10
C THR A 49 -23.84 11.47 -45.32
N ASP A 50 -24.48 12.59 -45.63
CA ASP A 50 -25.70 13.06 -44.97
C ASP A 50 -26.76 13.42 -46.02
N VAL A 51 -28.04 13.14 -45.72
CA VAL A 51 -29.15 13.43 -46.62
C VAL A 51 -29.78 14.75 -46.20
N VAL A 52 -29.60 15.78 -47.03
CA VAL A 52 -30.15 17.11 -46.76
C VAL A 52 -31.15 17.53 -47.82
N LYS A 53 -31.94 18.56 -47.53
CA LYS A 53 -32.80 19.20 -48.55
C LYS A 53 -31.94 19.76 -49.68
N ILE A 54 -32.42 19.64 -50.91
CA ILE A 54 -31.69 20.06 -52.12
C ILE A 54 -31.22 21.52 -52.04
N GLU A 55 -32.02 22.40 -51.42
CA GLU A 55 -31.73 23.83 -51.23
C GLU A 55 -30.47 24.08 -50.39
N LYS A 56 -30.12 23.15 -49.51
CA LYS A 56 -28.92 23.24 -48.65
C LYS A 56 -27.69 22.60 -49.30
N ALA A 57 -27.85 21.95 -50.46
CA ALA A 57 -26.77 21.27 -51.14
C ALA A 57 -25.98 22.23 -52.03
N LYS A 58 -24.69 22.39 -51.74
CA LYS A 58 -23.78 23.24 -52.54
C LYS A 58 -23.08 22.49 -53.67
N LYS A 59 -22.83 21.19 -53.50
CA LYS A 59 -22.12 20.36 -54.48
C LYS A 59 -22.70 18.95 -54.50
N VAL A 60 -22.96 18.46 -55.69
CA VAL A 60 -23.51 17.12 -55.93
C VAL A 60 -22.38 16.22 -56.44
N SER A 61 -22.27 15.01 -55.86
CA SER A 61 -21.27 14.01 -56.23
C SER A 61 -21.90 12.88 -57.05
N VAL A 62 -21.09 12.05 -57.72
CA VAL A 62 -21.60 10.90 -58.48
C VAL A 62 -22.35 9.92 -57.56
N ASP A 63 -21.89 9.76 -56.33
CA ASP A 63 -22.55 8.88 -55.35
C ASP A 63 -23.88 9.48 -54.86
N SER A 64 -24.00 10.81 -54.85
CA SER A 64 -25.26 11.51 -54.59
C SER A 64 -26.33 11.18 -55.64
N VAL A 65 -25.92 11.12 -56.92
CA VAL A 65 -26.82 10.78 -58.03
C VAL A 65 -27.23 9.30 -57.99
N LYS A 66 -26.28 8.41 -57.65
CA LYS A 66 -26.55 6.98 -57.46
C LYS A 66 -27.49 6.71 -56.28
N ASP A 67 -27.39 7.49 -55.21
CA ASP A 67 -28.29 7.38 -54.06
C ASP A 67 -29.70 7.86 -54.43
N LEU A 68 -29.79 8.99 -55.15
CA LEU A 68 -31.07 9.53 -55.62
C LEU A 68 -31.81 8.55 -56.55
N SER A 69 -31.09 7.85 -57.43
CA SER A 69 -31.72 6.87 -58.33
C SER A 69 -32.24 5.62 -57.61
N LYS A 70 -31.67 5.27 -56.44
CA LYS A 70 -32.14 4.18 -55.59
C LYS A 70 -33.30 4.59 -54.68
N ASN A 71 -33.35 5.86 -54.30
CA ASN A 71 -34.29 6.41 -53.33
C ASN A 71 -35.31 7.33 -54.03
N THR A 72 -36.25 6.74 -54.77
CA THR A 72 -37.26 7.48 -55.53
C THR A 72 -38.15 8.37 -54.68
N HIS A 73 -38.29 8.09 -53.37
CA HIS A 73 -38.99 8.94 -52.40
C HIS A 73 -38.31 10.28 -52.12
N TYR A 74 -37.08 10.49 -52.57
CA TYR A 74 -36.43 11.81 -52.53
C TYR A 74 -36.83 12.70 -53.72
N ILE A 75 -37.47 12.15 -54.75
CA ILE A 75 -37.92 12.87 -55.93
C ILE A 75 -39.28 13.51 -55.66
N GLU A 76 -39.37 14.82 -55.88
CA GLU A 76 -40.61 15.58 -55.66
C GLU A 76 -41.43 15.67 -56.95
N LYS A 77 -40.78 15.97 -58.07
CA LYS A 77 -41.43 16.12 -59.36
C LYS A 77 -40.56 15.55 -60.48
N VAL A 78 -41.22 15.00 -61.48
CA VAL A 78 -40.63 14.61 -62.76
C VAL A 78 -41.42 15.32 -63.83
N ASP A 79 -40.76 16.12 -64.66
CA ASP A 79 -41.40 16.79 -65.78
C ASP A 79 -41.60 15.77 -66.93
N PRO A 80 -42.86 15.47 -67.32
CA PRO A 80 -43.15 14.46 -68.33
C PRO A 80 -42.75 14.88 -69.76
N LEU A 81 -42.47 16.17 -70.01
CA LEU A 81 -42.09 16.68 -71.33
C LEU A 81 -40.57 16.72 -71.52
N THR A 82 -39.82 17.04 -70.46
CA THR A 82 -38.36 17.20 -70.48
C THR A 82 -37.61 16.02 -69.86
N ASN A 83 -38.31 15.11 -69.18
CA ASN A 83 -37.75 14.03 -68.34
C ASN A 83 -36.79 14.54 -67.25
N GLU A 84 -36.88 15.81 -66.87
CA GLU A 84 -36.07 16.37 -65.79
C GLU A 84 -36.63 15.96 -64.42
N VAL A 85 -35.72 15.60 -63.51
CA VAL A 85 -36.05 15.11 -62.17
C VAL A 85 -35.69 16.17 -61.13
N GLN A 86 -36.68 16.62 -60.36
CA GLN A 86 -36.50 17.57 -59.27
C GLN A 86 -36.54 16.84 -57.91
N PRO A 87 -35.39 16.67 -57.23
CA PRO A 87 -35.36 16.05 -55.91
C PRO A 87 -35.67 17.06 -54.80
N SER A 88 -36.41 16.62 -53.77
CA SER A 88 -36.59 17.35 -52.51
C SER A 88 -35.39 17.18 -51.57
N LYS A 89 -34.73 16.02 -51.61
CA LYS A 89 -33.56 15.67 -50.78
C LYS A 89 -32.45 15.06 -51.62
N ILE A 90 -31.20 15.25 -51.18
CA ILE A 90 -30.04 14.68 -51.85
C ILE A 90 -28.97 14.30 -50.83
N LEU A 91 -28.28 13.19 -51.09
CA LEU A 91 -27.12 12.77 -50.32
C LEU A 91 -25.94 13.72 -50.62
N ILE A 92 -25.32 14.28 -49.59
CA ILE A 92 -24.08 15.06 -49.69
C ILE A 92 -22.97 14.27 -49.02
N SER A 93 -21.82 14.22 -49.67
CA SER A 93 -20.58 13.73 -49.08
C SER A 93 -19.72 14.91 -48.61
N ARG A 94 -19.32 14.91 -47.34
CA ARG A 94 -18.35 15.85 -46.75
C ARG A 94 -17.08 15.08 -46.38
N ARG A 95 -15.93 15.65 -46.68
CA ARG A 95 -14.65 15.10 -46.22
C ARG A 95 -14.30 15.82 -44.92
N GLU A 96 -14.32 15.08 -43.83
CA GLU A 96 -13.94 15.57 -42.51
C GLU A 96 -12.64 14.90 -42.06
N GLU A 97 -11.85 15.64 -41.30
CA GLU A 97 -10.64 15.12 -40.68
C GLU A 97 -11.01 14.50 -39.33
N THR A 98 -10.55 13.28 -39.10
CA THR A 98 -10.75 12.58 -37.82
C THR A 98 -9.43 12.12 -37.24
N PHE A 99 -9.35 12.15 -35.91
CA PHE A 99 -8.27 11.55 -35.15
C PHE A 99 -8.48 10.04 -34.93
N ASN A 100 -9.60 9.45 -35.33
CA ASN A 100 -9.95 8.05 -35.05
C ASN A 100 -9.20 7.02 -35.92
N THR A 101 -7.88 7.06 -35.87
CA THR A 101 -7.00 6.04 -36.48
C THR A 101 -6.66 4.94 -35.47
N TYR A 102 -6.15 3.80 -35.95
CA TYR A 102 -5.77 2.70 -35.07
C TYR A 102 -4.63 3.10 -34.12
N GLU A 103 -3.61 3.76 -34.65
CA GLU A 103 -2.44 4.25 -33.92
C GLU A 103 -2.83 5.24 -32.83
N ASN A 104 -3.73 6.16 -33.17
CA ASN A 104 -4.23 7.15 -32.23
C ASN A 104 -5.08 6.51 -31.13
N ARG A 105 -5.95 5.56 -31.49
CA ARG A 105 -6.71 4.76 -30.50
C ARG A 105 -5.78 3.97 -29.57
N PHE A 106 -4.65 3.47 -30.08
CA PHE A 106 -3.65 2.80 -29.25
C PHE A 106 -3.07 3.75 -28.19
N ILE A 107 -2.66 4.96 -28.59
CA ILE A 107 -2.14 5.97 -27.65
C ILE A 107 -3.20 6.44 -26.66
N TYR A 108 -4.43 6.65 -27.12
CA TYR A 108 -5.56 6.96 -26.25
C TYR A 108 -5.81 5.87 -25.19
N THR A 109 -5.75 4.60 -25.59
CA THR A 109 -5.87 3.45 -24.69
C THR A 109 -4.72 3.44 -23.68
N LEU A 110 -3.48 3.59 -24.15
CA LEU A 110 -2.29 3.62 -23.31
C LEU A 110 -2.34 4.74 -22.25
N ILE A 111 -2.73 5.96 -22.64
CA ILE A 111 -2.85 7.10 -21.71
C ILE A 111 -3.91 6.81 -20.63
N THR A 112 -5.04 6.23 -21.04
CA THR A 112 -6.12 5.86 -20.12
C THR A 112 -5.66 4.81 -19.11
N ASP A 113 -4.98 3.76 -19.58
CA ASP A 113 -4.48 2.68 -18.72
C ASP A 113 -3.35 3.17 -17.80
N LEU A 114 -2.45 4.01 -18.30
CA LEU A 114 -1.42 4.68 -17.50
C LEU A 114 -2.02 5.56 -16.39
N SER A 115 -3.07 6.32 -16.70
CA SER A 115 -3.73 7.18 -15.71
C SER A 115 -4.33 6.35 -14.58
N ARG A 116 -4.97 5.22 -14.92
CA ARG A 116 -5.48 4.25 -13.94
C ARG A 116 -4.37 3.64 -13.10
N PHE A 117 -3.26 3.25 -13.74
CA PHE A 117 -2.09 2.70 -13.07
C PHE A 117 -1.49 3.71 -12.06
N LEU A 118 -1.32 4.98 -12.48
CA LEU A 118 -0.78 6.03 -11.64
C LEU A 118 -1.67 6.27 -10.40
N MET A 119 -2.99 6.38 -10.59
CA MET A 119 -3.93 6.53 -9.47
C MET A 119 -3.86 5.36 -8.48
N LYS A 120 -3.70 4.12 -8.97
CA LYS A 120 -3.54 2.93 -8.10
C LYS A 120 -2.26 3.04 -7.27
N LYS A 121 -1.14 3.42 -7.89
CA LYS A 121 0.16 3.55 -7.23
C LYS A 121 0.23 4.71 -6.25
N GLU A 122 -0.40 5.84 -6.55
CA GLU A 122 -0.51 6.97 -5.62
C GLU A 122 -1.29 6.59 -4.37
N LYS A 123 -2.44 5.93 -4.51
CA LYS A 123 -3.21 5.43 -3.36
C LYS A 123 -2.43 4.42 -2.54
N MET A 124 -1.61 3.59 -3.19
CA MET A 124 -0.74 2.64 -2.51
C MET A 124 0.33 3.38 -1.69
N LEU A 125 0.96 4.40 -2.26
CA LEU A 125 1.97 5.23 -1.58
C LEU A 125 1.38 6.00 -0.39
N GLU A 126 0.19 6.56 -0.52
CA GLU A 126 -0.53 7.23 0.57
C GLU A 126 -0.86 6.27 1.72
N LYS A 127 -1.25 5.04 1.41
CA LYS A 127 -1.46 4.00 2.44
C LYS A 127 -0.14 3.61 3.11
N PHE A 128 0.93 3.42 2.33
CA PHE A 128 2.26 3.08 2.86
C PHE A 128 2.82 4.12 3.84
N GLU A 129 2.63 5.42 3.59
CA GLU A 129 3.05 6.47 4.54
C GLU A 129 2.33 6.38 5.90
N VAL A 130 1.21 5.65 5.99
CA VAL A 130 0.32 5.59 7.16
C VAL A 130 0.35 4.23 7.88
N THR A 131 0.74 3.14 7.20
CA THR A 131 0.42 1.76 7.65
C THR A 131 1.63 0.84 7.88
N ASN A 132 2.72 1.30 8.52
CA ASN A 132 3.62 0.34 9.18
C ASN A 132 3.06 0.00 10.57
N ASP A 133 1.81 -0.47 10.56
CA ASP A 133 1.00 -0.75 11.75
C ASP A 133 1.15 -2.24 12.09
N LYS A 134 1.70 -2.53 13.26
CA LYS A 134 1.73 -3.89 13.84
C LYS A 134 0.60 -3.99 14.84
N VAL A 135 -0.25 -4.98 14.68
CA VAL A 135 -1.35 -5.27 15.61
C VAL A 135 -1.19 -6.69 16.14
N LEU A 136 -1.14 -6.80 17.46
CA LEU A 136 -1.21 -8.05 18.21
C LEU A 136 -2.50 -8.05 19.02
N GLU A 137 -3.31 -9.08 18.82
CA GLU A 137 -4.50 -9.37 19.61
C GLU A 137 -4.33 -10.71 20.31
N TYR A 138 -4.67 -10.76 21.59
CA TYR A 138 -4.58 -11.95 22.42
C TYR A 138 -5.77 -12.00 23.37
N ALA A 139 -6.43 -13.15 23.42
CA ALA A 139 -7.53 -13.41 24.34
C ALA A 139 -7.27 -14.74 25.03
N ALA A 140 -7.43 -14.78 26.34
CA ALA A 140 -7.30 -16.03 27.09
C ALA A 140 -8.28 -16.11 28.25
N SER A 141 -8.65 -17.35 28.57
CA SER A 141 -9.49 -17.64 29.72
C SER A 141 -8.96 -18.83 30.51
N THR A 142 -9.18 -18.79 31.82
CA THR A 142 -8.83 -19.88 32.71
C THR A 142 -9.81 -19.98 33.87
N ASN A 143 -9.89 -21.16 34.47
CA ASN A 143 -10.75 -21.43 35.60
C ASN A 143 -9.95 -22.16 36.68
N ASN A 144 -9.97 -21.61 37.90
CA ASN A 144 -9.29 -22.20 39.05
C ASN A 144 -10.23 -23.03 39.96
N GLY A 145 -11.45 -23.30 39.50
CA GLY A 145 -12.50 -24.05 40.22
C GLY A 145 -13.43 -23.14 41.02
N THR A 146 -12.92 -22.03 41.54
CA THR A 146 -13.68 -21.03 42.32
C THR A 146 -14.04 -19.79 41.51
N GLU A 147 -13.21 -19.45 40.52
CA GLU A 147 -13.29 -18.21 39.77
C GLU A 147 -12.93 -18.45 38.30
N LYS A 148 -13.61 -17.74 37.41
CA LYS A 148 -13.29 -17.67 35.99
C LYS A 148 -12.57 -16.34 35.73
N ILE A 149 -11.39 -16.42 35.14
CA ILE A 149 -10.55 -15.26 34.84
C ILE A 149 -10.41 -15.18 33.33
N ASN A 150 -10.59 -13.98 32.78
CA ASN A 150 -10.43 -13.70 31.35
C ASN A 150 -9.47 -12.51 31.17
N ILE A 151 -8.70 -12.53 30.10
CA ILE A 151 -7.86 -11.40 29.66
C ILE A 151 -8.06 -11.16 28.16
N GLU A 152 -8.12 -9.89 27.78
CA GLU A 152 -8.11 -9.44 26.39
C GLU A 152 -7.05 -8.35 26.25
N LEU A 153 -6.12 -8.55 25.32
CA LEU A 153 -4.98 -7.66 25.09
C LEU A 153 -4.92 -7.29 23.61
N LYS A 154 -4.92 -5.99 23.34
CA LYS A 154 -4.69 -5.45 22.01
C LYS A 154 -3.53 -4.47 22.04
N ILE A 155 -2.42 -4.84 21.41
CA ILE A 155 -1.23 -3.99 21.26
C ILE A 155 -1.15 -3.55 19.81
N SER A 156 -1.28 -2.25 19.59
CA SER A 156 -1.05 -1.63 18.28
C SER A 156 0.18 -0.74 18.35
N SER A 157 1.14 -0.98 17.46
CA SER A 157 2.27 -0.08 17.25
C SER A 157 2.17 0.52 15.85
N LYS A 158 2.30 1.84 15.78
CA LYS A 158 2.44 2.57 14.53
C LYS A 158 3.86 3.07 14.45
N GLU A 159 4.59 2.74 13.38
CA GLU A 159 5.86 3.42 13.16
C GLU A 159 5.57 4.89 12.85
N LEU A 160 5.85 5.77 13.81
CA LEU A 160 5.81 7.21 13.55
C LEU A 160 6.78 7.51 12.41
N PRO A 161 6.40 8.36 11.44
CA PRO A 161 7.33 8.78 10.40
C PRO A 161 8.57 9.33 11.09
N LYS A 162 9.71 8.66 10.91
CA LYS A 162 10.96 8.97 11.61
C LYS A 162 11.32 10.43 11.39
N GLY A 163 10.98 11.26 12.38
CA GLY A 163 11.33 12.67 12.43
C GLY A 163 12.82 12.86 12.65
N ALA A 164 13.39 13.75 11.85
CA ALA A 164 14.58 14.57 12.11
C ALA A 164 16.00 14.00 11.93
N ASN A 165 16.29 12.71 12.00
CA ASN A 165 17.70 12.26 11.95
C ASN A 165 18.19 11.52 10.68
N ASN A 166 17.34 11.33 9.67
CA ASN A 166 17.78 10.79 8.37
C ASN A 166 17.40 11.76 7.23
N LYS A 167 18.26 12.75 6.99
CA LYS A 167 18.15 13.71 5.86
C LYS A 167 18.11 13.04 4.47
N SER A 168 18.40 11.74 4.37
CA SER A 168 18.41 10.99 3.10
C SER A 168 17.01 10.58 2.65
N PHE A 169 16.20 9.98 3.53
CA PHE A 169 14.91 9.39 3.18
C PHE A 169 13.81 10.43 2.95
N SER A 170 13.80 11.51 3.74
CA SER A 170 12.88 12.64 3.54
C SER A 170 13.08 13.35 2.20
N LYS A 171 14.35 13.54 1.79
CA LYS A 171 14.69 14.07 0.46
C LYS A 171 14.30 13.14 -0.67
N GLU A 172 14.38 11.83 -0.46
CA GLU A 172 13.99 10.84 -1.46
C GLU A 172 12.48 10.83 -1.69
N ILE A 173 11.67 10.88 -0.62
CA ILE A 173 10.21 11.02 -0.72
C ILE A 173 9.83 12.35 -1.38
N GLU A 174 10.48 13.45 -1.00
CA GLU A 174 10.23 14.76 -1.60
C GLU A 174 10.58 14.77 -3.09
N SER A 175 11.69 14.13 -3.47
CA SER A 175 12.09 13.91 -4.87
C SER A 175 11.06 13.10 -5.64
N ILE A 176 10.57 11.98 -5.07
CA ILE A 176 9.53 11.14 -5.68
C ILE A 176 8.24 11.94 -5.88
N LYS A 177 7.80 12.70 -4.86
CA LYS A 177 6.60 13.57 -4.95
C LYS A 177 6.77 14.64 -6.02
N ALA A 178 7.96 15.24 -6.15
CA ALA A 178 8.25 16.22 -7.19
C ALA A 178 8.21 15.60 -8.60
N ARG A 179 8.79 14.41 -8.78
CA ARG A 179 8.75 13.66 -10.05
C ARG A 179 7.32 13.26 -10.43
N LEU A 180 6.55 12.76 -9.47
CA LEU A 180 5.13 12.43 -9.64
C LEU A 180 4.31 13.64 -10.07
N LYS A 181 4.57 14.82 -9.49
CA LYS A 181 3.93 16.08 -9.89
C LYS A 181 4.25 16.46 -11.35
N LYS A 182 5.48 16.25 -11.81
CA LYS A 182 5.85 16.47 -13.22
C LYS A 182 5.06 15.54 -14.14
N ILE A 183 5.00 14.25 -13.81
CA ILE A 183 4.23 13.27 -14.58
C ILE A 183 2.76 13.69 -14.63
N ARG A 184 2.13 14.02 -13.49
CA ARG A 184 0.73 14.52 -13.47
C ARG A 184 0.50 15.72 -14.39
N SER A 185 1.48 16.63 -14.49
CA SER A 185 1.37 17.78 -15.40
C SER A 185 1.25 17.35 -16.87
N TYR A 186 1.99 16.32 -17.30
CA TYR A 186 1.85 15.76 -18.65
C TYR A 186 0.46 15.16 -18.87
N PHE A 187 -0.02 14.34 -17.93
CA PHE A 187 -1.35 13.72 -18.03
C PHE A 187 -2.48 14.76 -18.08
N SER A 188 -2.39 15.81 -17.25
CA SER A 188 -3.34 16.93 -17.31
C SER A 188 -3.26 17.69 -18.63
N GLY A 189 -2.08 17.79 -19.24
CA GLY A 189 -1.90 18.37 -20.57
C GLY A 189 -2.53 17.51 -21.66
N TRP A 190 -2.28 16.20 -21.63
CA TRP A 190 -2.83 15.26 -22.61
C TRP A 190 -4.35 15.17 -22.53
N ALA A 191 -4.92 15.10 -21.33
CA ALA A 191 -6.37 15.04 -21.13
C ALA A 191 -7.11 16.27 -21.70
N ARG A 192 -6.45 17.44 -21.73
CA ARG A 192 -7.00 18.68 -22.29
C ARG A 192 -6.72 18.86 -23.78
N SER A 193 -5.94 17.97 -24.40
CA SER A 193 -5.61 18.10 -25.82
C SER A 193 -6.84 17.87 -26.69
N GLU A 194 -6.91 18.59 -27.82
CA GLU A 194 -7.96 18.41 -28.82
C GLU A 194 -8.01 16.96 -29.33
N PHE A 195 -6.84 16.34 -29.46
CA PHE A 195 -6.68 14.94 -29.81
C PHE A 195 -7.47 13.99 -28.90
N ILE A 196 -7.26 14.05 -27.58
CA ILE A 196 -7.91 13.16 -26.62
C ILE A 196 -9.39 13.50 -26.48
N THR A 197 -9.73 14.78 -26.40
CA THR A 197 -11.13 15.22 -26.24
C THR A 197 -11.99 14.91 -27.47
N SER A 198 -11.42 14.94 -28.69
CA SER A 198 -12.10 14.45 -29.91
C SER A 198 -12.35 12.95 -29.84
N LEU A 199 -11.35 12.15 -29.47
CA LEU A 199 -11.52 10.69 -29.39
C LEU A 199 -12.54 10.28 -28.32
N GLU A 200 -12.62 11.02 -27.21
CA GLU A 200 -13.65 10.84 -26.19
C GLU A 200 -15.05 11.18 -26.70
N ARG A 201 -15.19 12.30 -27.41
CA ARG A 201 -16.45 12.72 -28.04
C ARG A 201 -16.94 11.69 -29.06
N ASP A 202 -16.02 11.18 -29.87
CA ASP A 202 -16.28 10.18 -30.91
C ASP A 202 -16.47 8.77 -30.34
N ARG A 203 -16.37 8.60 -29.01
CA ARG A 203 -16.44 7.32 -28.29
C ARG A 203 -15.53 6.26 -28.94
N ALA A 204 -14.30 6.67 -29.26
CA ALA A 204 -13.36 5.82 -29.94
C ALA A 204 -13.11 4.51 -29.17
N THR A 205 -13.15 3.39 -29.87
CA THR A 205 -13.00 2.07 -29.26
C THR A 205 -11.58 1.86 -28.74
N PHE A 206 -11.44 1.36 -27.50
CA PHE A 206 -10.14 0.95 -26.97
C PHE A 206 -9.51 -0.19 -27.78
N VAL A 207 -8.18 -0.15 -27.89
CA VAL A 207 -7.41 -1.19 -28.56
C VAL A 207 -7.22 -2.37 -27.62
N ARG A 208 -7.52 -3.59 -28.10
CA ARG A 208 -7.34 -4.83 -27.34
C ARG A 208 -5.99 -5.48 -27.67
N PRO A 209 -5.32 -6.13 -26.69
CA PRO A 209 -4.18 -7.00 -26.97
C PRO A 209 -4.56 -8.15 -27.92
N PRO A 210 -3.64 -8.63 -28.78
CA PRO A 210 -2.31 -8.08 -29.05
C PRO A 210 -2.35 -6.84 -29.95
N ILE A 211 -1.48 -5.86 -29.68
CA ILE A 211 -1.41 -4.63 -30.49
C ILE A 211 -0.86 -4.98 -31.88
N LYS A 212 -1.57 -4.53 -32.92
CA LYS A 212 -1.17 -4.73 -34.32
C LYS A 212 0.08 -3.90 -34.60
N LYS A 213 1.15 -4.56 -35.07
CA LYS A 213 2.42 -3.93 -35.45
C LYS A 213 2.29 -3.24 -36.81
N THR A 214 1.64 -2.08 -36.85
CA THR A 214 1.52 -1.28 -38.08
C THR A 214 2.87 -0.63 -38.43
N ASN A 215 3.05 -0.20 -39.68
CA ASN A 215 4.27 0.48 -40.12
C ASN A 215 4.60 1.72 -39.28
N VAL A 216 3.58 2.42 -38.79
CA VAL A 216 3.73 3.60 -37.95
C VAL A 216 4.32 3.22 -36.60
N ILE A 217 3.77 2.16 -35.99
CA ILE A 217 4.23 1.64 -34.70
C ILE A 217 5.65 1.08 -34.81
N LEU A 218 5.97 0.43 -35.94
CA LEU A 218 7.28 -0.18 -36.16
C LEU A 218 8.37 0.83 -36.51
N LYS A 219 8.06 1.90 -37.27
CA LYS A 219 9.08 2.82 -37.79
C LYS A 219 9.25 4.10 -36.97
N ASN A 220 8.20 4.56 -36.27
CA ASN A 220 8.28 5.80 -35.51
C ASN A 220 8.88 5.55 -34.11
N PRO A 221 10.01 6.18 -33.76
CA PRO A 221 10.64 6.01 -32.44
C PRO A 221 9.69 6.31 -31.27
N ASN A 222 8.81 7.31 -31.40
CA ASN A 222 7.87 7.66 -30.34
C ASN A 222 6.88 6.52 -30.06
N PHE A 223 6.37 5.87 -31.12
CA PHE A 223 5.44 4.75 -30.98
C PHE A 223 6.15 3.48 -30.49
N GLN A 224 7.43 3.29 -30.80
CA GLN A 224 8.22 2.20 -30.24
C GLN A 224 8.35 2.31 -28.72
N ILE A 225 8.62 3.52 -28.20
CA ILE A 225 8.68 3.77 -26.76
C ILE A 225 7.30 3.58 -26.11
N ALA A 226 6.22 4.04 -26.75
CA ALA A 226 4.85 3.79 -26.29
C ALA A 226 4.52 2.29 -26.20
N MET A 227 4.99 1.49 -27.18
CA MET A 227 4.86 0.03 -27.16
C MET A 227 5.67 -0.64 -26.05
N LYS A 228 6.89 -0.14 -25.78
CA LYS A 228 7.70 -0.62 -24.65
C LYS A 228 6.98 -0.36 -23.33
N LEU A 229 6.45 0.85 -23.15
CA LEU A 229 5.69 1.21 -21.95
C LEU A 229 4.40 0.39 -21.80
N TRP A 230 3.68 0.15 -22.88
CA TRP A 230 2.51 -0.74 -22.88
C TRP A 230 2.87 -2.14 -22.37
N THR A 231 3.96 -2.71 -22.89
CA THR A 231 4.43 -4.04 -22.50
C THR A 231 4.87 -4.07 -21.03
N PHE A 232 5.54 -3.00 -20.58
CA PHE A 232 5.93 -2.82 -19.19
C PHE A 232 4.71 -2.85 -18.26
N LEU A 233 3.65 -2.08 -18.56
CA LEU A 233 2.44 -2.03 -17.71
C LEU A 233 1.76 -3.40 -17.58
N GLN A 234 1.67 -4.14 -18.69
CA GLN A 234 1.05 -5.48 -18.68
C GLN A 234 1.86 -6.46 -17.82
N ASN A 235 3.19 -6.42 -17.91
CA ASN A 235 4.06 -7.28 -17.10
C ASN A 235 4.05 -6.86 -15.62
N TYR A 236 3.96 -5.56 -15.35
CA TYR A 236 4.00 -5.01 -14.00
C TYR A 236 2.71 -5.32 -13.22
N ASP A 237 1.52 -5.20 -13.83
CA ASP A 237 0.25 -5.55 -13.15
C ASP A 237 0.16 -7.05 -12.83
N ASN A 238 0.84 -7.92 -13.60
CA ASN A 238 0.97 -9.34 -13.28
C ASN A 238 1.89 -9.58 -12.07
N LYS A 239 3.04 -8.87 -11.98
CA LYS A 239 3.94 -8.97 -10.82
C LYS A 239 3.32 -8.44 -9.53
N ASP A 240 2.59 -7.32 -9.59
CA ASP A 240 1.89 -6.73 -8.44
C ASP A 240 0.84 -7.68 -7.83
N LYS A 241 0.20 -8.52 -8.66
CA LYS A 241 -0.79 -9.51 -8.16
C LYS A 241 -0.14 -10.65 -7.38
N ASP A 242 1.07 -11.06 -7.75
CA ASP A 242 1.84 -12.06 -7.01
C ASP A 242 2.51 -11.48 -5.75
N GLY A 243 2.89 -10.20 -5.75
CA GLY A 243 3.55 -9.52 -4.62
C GLY A 243 2.63 -9.13 -3.44
N SER A 244 1.31 -9.33 -3.55
CA SER A 244 0.32 -8.99 -2.52
C SER A 244 0.38 -9.88 -1.24
N LYS A 245 1.36 -10.77 -1.11
CA LYS A 245 1.48 -11.74 0.00
C LYS A 245 2.43 -11.33 1.13
N ASN A 246 2.82 -10.06 1.24
CA ASN A 246 3.73 -9.61 2.31
C ASN A 246 3.02 -9.07 3.56
N SER A 247 1.69 -9.21 3.67
CA SER A 247 1.01 -9.10 4.96
C SER A 247 1.16 -10.41 5.71
N LEU A 248 1.93 -10.42 6.80
CA LEU A 248 1.90 -11.52 7.75
C LEU A 248 0.58 -11.42 8.50
N ASP A 249 -0.36 -12.28 8.13
CA ASP A 249 -1.63 -12.49 8.80
C ASP A 249 -1.64 -13.94 9.29
N SER A 250 -1.53 -14.13 10.60
CA SER A 250 -1.31 -15.45 11.19
C SER A 250 -1.78 -15.49 12.64
N GLU A 251 -2.23 -16.68 13.07
CA GLU A 251 -2.54 -17.02 14.46
C GLU A 251 -1.28 -17.07 15.37
N GLY A 252 -0.13 -16.63 14.86
CA GLY A 252 1.16 -16.66 15.55
C GLY A 252 1.77 -18.07 15.59
N ASN A 253 2.89 -18.19 16.30
CA ASN A 253 3.54 -19.47 16.60
C ASN A 253 3.23 -19.84 18.06
N ASP A 254 3.02 -21.12 18.35
CA ASP A 254 2.85 -21.69 19.70
C ASP A 254 3.85 -21.14 20.73
N MET A 255 5.08 -20.84 20.29
CA MET A 255 6.08 -20.22 21.17
C MET A 255 5.66 -18.81 21.63
N LEU A 256 5.17 -17.96 20.73
CA LEU A 256 4.74 -16.60 21.07
C LEU A 256 3.47 -16.63 21.91
N ARG A 257 2.54 -17.54 21.59
CA ARG A 257 1.34 -17.78 22.39
C ARG A 257 1.70 -18.18 23.82
N GLY A 258 2.62 -19.12 23.98
CA GLY A 258 3.09 -19.54 25.30
C GLY A 258 3.71 -18.39 26.10
N VAL A 259 4.42 -17.45 25.47
CA VAL A 259 4.94 -16.25 26.17
C VAL A 259 3.81 -15.35 26.68
N LEU A 260 2.72 -15.20 25.90
CA LEU A 260 1.55 -14.43 26.31
C LEU A 260 0.74 -15.14 27.41
N ASP A 261 0.62 -16.46 27.37
CA ASP A 261 0.00 -17.27 28.44
C ASP A 261 0.73 -17.09 29.78
N ASP A 262 2.05 -16.95 29.72
CA ASP A 262 2.87 -16.66 30.88
C ASP A 262 2.63 -15.27 31.45
N ALA A 263 2.52 -14.27 30.57
CA ALA A 263 2.19 -12.91 30.96
C ALA A 263 0.80 -12.88 31.63
N PHE A 264 -0.18 -13.59 31.05
CA PHE A 264 -1.50 -13.73 31.66
C PHE A 264 -1.44 -14.38 33.05
N LEU A 265 -0.64 -15.43 33.23
CA LEU A 265 -0.45 -16.06 34.53
C LEU A 265 0.17 -15.09 35.56
N MET A 266 1.13 -14.26 35.13
CA MET A 266 1.72 -13.23 35.99
C MET A 266 0.68 -12.18 36.38
N ASP A 267 -0.10 -11.68 35.43
CA ASP A 267 -1.17 -10.71 35.68
C ASP A 267 -2.21 -11.27 36.67
N TYR A 268 -2.55 -12.55 36.54
CA TYR A 268 -3.41 -13.24 37.50
C TYR A 268 -2.78 -13.33 38.90
N PHE A 269 -1.49 -13.66 39.02
CA PHE A 269 -0.82 -13.70 40.33
C PHE A 269 -0.77 -12.32 41.00
N VAL A 270 -0.59 -11.26 40.21
CA VAL A 270 -0.69 -9.89 40.71
C VAL A 270 -2.11 -9.64 41.22
N LEU A 271 -3.14 -9.98 40.43
CA LEU A 271 -4.55 -9.82 40.80
C LEU A 271 -4.91 -10.56 42.10
N ASP A 272 -4.57 -11.84 42.22
CA ASP A 272 -4.89 -12.63 43.42
C ASP A 272 -4.08 -12.21 44.66
N SER A 273 -2.92 -11.59 44.47
CA SER A 273 -2.12 -11.04 45.57
C SER A 273 -2.77 -9.83 46.25
N ILE A 274 -3.74 -9.18 45.60
CA ILE A 274 -4.50 -8.05 46.15
C ILE A 274 -5.40 -8.58 47.27
N THR A 275 -4.92 -8.46 48.51
CA THR A 275 -5.60 -8.94 49.72
C THR A 275 -5.64 -7.85 50.79
N SER A 276 -6.57 -7.96 51.73
CA SER A 276 -6.74 -6.96 52.80
C SER A 276 -5.61 -6.99 53.84
N SER A 277 -4.85 -8.09 53.94
CA SER A 277 -3.77 -8.30 54.90
C SER A 277 -2.40 -8.29 54.25
N LYS A 278 -1.51 -7.40 54.71
CA LYS A 278 -0.12 -7.33 54.23
C LYS A 278 0.68 -8.63 54.43
N LYS A 279 0.36 -9.40 55.48
CA LYS A 279 1.03 -10.67 55.77
C LYS A 279 0.63 -11.73 54.73
N GLU A 280 -0.66 -11.82 54.45
CA GLU A 280 -1.23 -12.76 53.48
C GLU A 280 -0.76 -12.42 52.05
N GLN A 281 -0.75 -11.13 51.69
CA GLN A 281 -0.17 -10.65 50.44
C GLN A 281 1.28 -11.12 50.26
N LYS A 282 2.11 -11.01 51.30
CA LYS A 282 3.52 -11.43 51.25
C LYS A 282 3.68 -12.94 51.07
N GLU A 283 2.84 -13.73 51.74
CA GLU A 283 2.84 -15.19 51.62
C GLU A 283 2.40 -15.64 50.21
N LYS A 284 1.33 -15.05 49.67
CA LYS A 284 0.88 -15.28 48.29
C LYS A 284 1.95 -14.90 47.28
N LEU A 285 2.54 -13.71 47.41
CA LEU A 285 3.59 -13.24 46.51
C LEU A 285 4.79 -14.19 46.49
N HIS A 286 5.24 -14.65 47.66
CA HIS A 286 6.34 -15.60 47.76
C HIS A 286 6.04 -16.92 47.03
N LYS A 287 4.83 -17.47 47.25
CA LYS A 287 4.37 -18.67 46.56
C LYS A 287 4.33 -18.48 45.04
N TYR A 288 3.79 -17.37 44.56
CA TYR A 288 3.69 -17.07 43.13
C TYR A 288 5.03 -16.81 42.47
N THR A 289 5.97 -16.15 43.15
CA THR A 289 7.34 -15.98 42.65
C THR A 289 8.03 -17.33 42.41
N LEU A 290 7.89 -18.30 43.32
CA LEU A 290 8.47 -19.63 43.14
C LEU A 290 7.88 -20.38 41.93
N ILE A 291 6.55 -20.29 41.75
CA ILE A 291 5.88 -20.91 40.60
C ILE A 291 6.32 -20.24 39.29
N MET A 292 6.44 -18.92 39.27
CA MET A 292 6.90 -18.15 38.12
C MET A 292 8.34 -18.53 37.71
N ILE A 293 9.26 -18.60 38.68
CA ILE A 293 10.65 -19.02 38.42
C ILE A 293 10.69 -20.43 37.81
N LYS A 294 9.91 -21.37 38.37
CA LYS A 294 9.83 -22.74 37.85
C LYS A 294 9.37 -22.77 36.38
N ASN A 295 8.30 -22.05 36.05
CA ASN A 295 7.76 -22.00 34.70
C ASN A 295 8.71 -21.32 33.70
N GLN A 296 9.41 -20.27 34.12
CA GLN A 296 10.40 -19.59 33.28
C GLN A 296 11.61 -20.49 32.98
N ILE A 297 12.12 -21.20 34.00
CA ILE A 297 13.22 -22.16 33.83
C ILE A 297 12.81 -23.27 32.85
N GLN A 298 11.63 -23.86 33.05
CA GLN A 298 11.14 -24.93 32.16
C GLN A 298 11.07 -24.48 30.70
N ARG A 299 10.60 -23.25 30.45
CA ARG A 299 10.49 -22.71 29.09
C ARG A 299 11.85 -22.38 28.49
N ALA A 300 12.75 -21.76 29.25
CA ALA A 300 14.11 -21.48 28.82
C ALA A 300 14.82 -22.76 28.39
N ILE A 301 14.73 -23.82 29.21
CA ILE A 301 15.27 -25.15 28.87
C ILE A 301 14.59 -25.70 27.60
N SER A 302 13.26 -25.64 27.51
CA SER A 302 12.55 -26.12 26.32
C SER A 302 12.96 -25.38 25.04
N PHE A 303 13.25 -24.08 25.12
CA PHE A 303 13.68 -23.26 23.99
C PHE A 303 15.11 -23.61 23.57
N LEU A 304 16.01 -23.79 24.53
CA LEU A 304 17.40 -24.20 24.29
C LEU A 304 17.45 -25.57 23.58
N LEU A 305 16.68 -26.54 24.08
CA LEU A 305 16.58 -27.88 23.49
C LEU A 305 15.99 -27.84 22.07
N LYS A 306 14.93 -27.04 21.85
CA LYS A 306 14.34 -26.86 20.50
C LYS A 306 15.27 -26.15 19.52
N SER A 307 16.16 -25.29 20.02
CA SER A 307 17.11 -24.52 19.21
C SER A 307 18.41 -25.27 18.90
N GLY A 308 18.55 -26.52 19.37
CA GLY A 308 19.74 -27.35 19.16
C GLY A 308 20.98 -26.88 19.92
N ILE A 309 20.80 -26.06 20.96
CA ILE A 309 21.90 -25.58 21.80
C ILE A 309 22.09 -26.58 22.94
N GLU A 310 23.21 -27.32 22.93
CA GLU A 310 23.63 -28.15 24.05
C GLU A 310 24.28 -27.26 25.12
N ILE A 311 23.64 -27.16 26.29
CA ILE A 311 24.19 -26.49 27.46
C ILE A 311 24.33 -27.54 28.56
N SER A 312 25.50 -27.56 29.20
CA SER A 312 25.77 -28.45 30.34
C SER A 312 25.14 -27.92 31.63
N ASP A 313 24.86 -28.82 32.58
CA ASP A 313 24.33 -28.45 33.90
C ASP A 313 25.25 -27.44 34.61
N GLU A 314 26.57 -27.61 34.48
CA GLU A 314 27.59 -26.73 35.09
C GLU A 314 27.50 -25.30 34.56
N GLU A 315 27.27 -25.13 33.26
CA GLU A 315 27.10 -23.81 32.63
C GLU A 315 25.82 -23.12 33.14
N ILE A 316 24.70 -23.84 33.26
CA ILE A 316 23.44 -23.29 33.81
C ILE A 316 23.65 -22.85 35.26
N PHE A 317 24.28 -23.69 36.09
CA PHE A 317 24.56 -23.34 37.48
C PHE A 317 25.48 -22.13 37.60
N SER A 318 26.47 -22.00 36.72
CA SER A 318 27.39 -20.85 36.71
C SER A 318 26.66 -19.54 36.38
N LEU A 319 25.75 -19.55 35.40
CA LEU A 319 24.95 -18.40 34.99
C LEU A 319 24.05 -17.92 36.12
N ILE A 320 23.29 -18.84 36.74
CA ILE A 320 22.41 -18.52 37.87
C ILE A 320 23.24 -18.00 39.06
N SER A 321 24.37 -18.64 39.35
CA SER A 321 25.24 -18.24 40.47
C SER A 321 25.83 -16.85 40.28
N ASN A 322 26.25 -16.50 39.05
CA ASN A 322 26.75 -15.18 38.73
C ASN A 322 25.65 -14.12 38.85
N GLU A 323 24.44 -14.40 38.39
CA GLU A 323 23.34 -13.45 38.48
C GLU A 323 22.90 -13.20 39.93
N ILE A 324 22.89 -14.25 40.77
CA ILE A 324 22.65 -14.12 42.22
C ILE A 324 23.72 -13.24 42.87
N LYS A 325 24.99 -13.38 42.48
CA LYS A 325 26.09 -12.53 42.99
C LYS A 325 25.89 -11.07 42.54
N ASN A 326 25.56 -10.83 41.28
CA ASN A 326 25.29 -9.49 40.76
C ASN A 326 24.18 -8.78 41.53
N GLU A 327 23.04 -9.44 41.73
CA GLU A 327 21.90 -8.88 42.48
C GLU A 327 22.21 -8.65 43.97
N ARG A 328 22.98 -9.55 44.61
CA ARG A 328 23.47 -9.32 45.98
C ARG A 328 24.36 -8.09 46.07
N THR A 329 25.20 -7.88 45.06
CA THR A 329 26.13 -6.75 45.01
C THR A 329 25.38 -5.43 44.83
N LYS A 330 24.36 -5.37 43.96
CA LYS A 330 23.47 -4.21 43.82
C LYS A 330 22.77 -3.85 45.14
N ARG A 331 22.22 -4.85 45.86
CA ARG A 331 21.60 -4.62 47.18
C ARG A 331 22.58 -4.05 48.21
N THR A 332 23.83 -4.49 48.21
CA THR A 332 24.85 -3.93 49.12
C THR A 332 25.23 -2.49 48.76
N VAL A 333 25.25 -2.14 47.47
CA VAL A 333 25.51 -0.77 47.00
C VAL A 333 24.36 0.17 47.41
N ASP A 334 23.11 -0.21 47.17
CA ASP A 334 21.93 0.55 47.61
C ASP A 334 21.90 0.74 49.14
N SER A 335 22.23 -0.31 49.90
CA SER A 335 22.33 -0.20 51.36
C SER A 335 23.44 0.76 51.81
N SER A 336 24.55 0.80 51.07
CA SER A 336 25.68 1.69 51.36
C SER A 336 25.35 3.16 51.07
N ASP A 337 24.57 3.42 50.02
CA ASP A 337 24.12 4.78 49.66
C ASP A 337 23.05 5.29 50.62
N VAL A 338 22.13 4.42 51.07
CA VAL A 338 21.18 4.75 52.14
C VAL A 338 21.92 5.04 53.46
N LYS A 339 22.95 4.25 53.81
CA LYS A 339 23.79 4.51 54.99
C LYS A 339 24.57 5.82 54.87
N LYS A 340 25.11 6.15 53.70
CA LYS A 340 25.78 7.44 53.45
C LYS A 340 24.83 8.61 53.60
N LYS A 341 23.62 8.54 53.02
CA LYS A 341 22.59 9.58 53.18
C LYS A 341 22.17 9.76 54.64
N PHE A 342 21.99 8.66 55.39
CA PHE A 342 21.72 8.73 56.82
C PHE A 342 22.87 9.32 57.62
N LYS A 343 24.12 8.98 57.27
CA LYS A 343 25.31 9.50 57.94
C LYS A 343 25.50 11.00 57.68
N SER A 344 25.33 11.46 56.44
CA SER A 344 25.36 12.89 56.11
C SER A 344 24.24 13.67 56.79
N ALA A 345 23.02 13.11 56.88
CA ALA A 345 21.93 13.74 57.61
C ALA A 345 22.20 13.81 59.13
N MET A 346 22.86 12.81 59.70
CA MET A 346 23.31 12.84 61.10
C MET A 346 24.45 13.83 61.33
N GLU A 347 25.42 13.92 60.43
CA GLU A 347 26.52 14.89 60.49
C GLU A 347 25.99 16.32 60.39
N GLU A 348 25.04 16.59 59.47
CA GLU A 348 24.39 17.89 59.34
C GLU A 348 23.56 18.25 60.60
N TYR A 349 22.90 17.27 61.22
CA TYR A 349 22.19 17.47 62.48
C TYR A 349 23.17 17.79 63.63
N LEU A 350 24.30 17.07 63.70
CA LEU A 350 25.32 17.28 64.73
C LEU A 350 25.98 18.65 64.58
N GLU A 351 26.35 19.06 63.37
CA GLU A 351 26.87 20.41 63.10
C GLU A 351 25.86 21.49 63.51
N LYS A 352 24.58 21.33 63.14
CA LYS A 352 23.52 22.28 63.53
C LYS A 352 23.34 22.36 65.04
N THR A 353 23.55 21.28 65.79
CA THR A 353 23.47 21.30 67.26
C THR A 353 24.72 21.84 67.95
N GLN A 354 25.86 21.88 67.24
CA GLN A 354 27.13 22.38 67.74
C GLN A 354 27.18 23.93 67.76
N ASP A 355 26.38 24.58 66.92
CA ASP A 355 26.16 26.04 66.93
C ASP A 355 25.22 26.53 68.06
N TYR A 356 24.60 25.62 68.83
CA TYR A 356 23.71 25.95 69.96
C TYR A 356 24.28 25.61 71.34
N MET A 357 25.55 25.17 71.42
CA MET A 357 26.33 25.05 72.67
C MET A 357 27.43 26.10 72.69
#